data_AF-A0A9Q1AEF2-F1
#
_entry.id   AF-A0A9Q1AEF2-F1
#
_cell.length_a   1.000
_cell.length_b   1.000
_cell.length_c   1.000
_cell.angle_alpha   90.00
_cell.angle_beta   90.00
_cell.angle_gamma   90.00
#
_symmetry.space_group_name_H-M   'P 1'
#
loop_
_entity.id
_entity.type
_entity.pdbx_description
1 polymer ?
#
loop_
_entity_poly.entity_id
_entity_poly.type
_entity_poly.pdbx_seq_one_letter_code
_entity_poly.pdbx_strand_id
1 'polypeptide(L)'
;MKPSHHPQAHLLCHYQKSPLRYMTKLHLSPVFLSVTTLSLLSILSSPFLTHALGSGSTIAVISDTSTVCGVAASQPSLSITCYRRTPIAEIITVQPNVSFSAISGGSTFFCGLRSGGYAFLCWDTSNSFFEPRRVYINNTALLQNLSVGDNHVCAIVNDTSHVNKTGTVTCWRGDGNVSRQSPSEGDIFKSISSGSGFSCGILMESNRIKCWGNNAIAREIELGFSDMTILNLEVGGLHVCGVNSSGALVCKGDNSSGQLNVPSNNVLEYSQLALGASHSCAIRRNNGRVVCWGGGGEYNVSEIQGVFFESIVSGSNFSCGLVSRDLSIMCWGPGWPNASGTRLPLGEVLPGPCVQSSCSECGLYPRSEKLCSGSGNICKPCGSNASLLTPLAPPSLPSAPSPSIVPKSSPSNDLTTGLLVFAIVGSVGGLAGICTIIYCLWTGVCFGKKKVHNSVQPTITRAGSNGGLTSNNSGLNSRSSTIRRQSSRAMRILDPRVGQPEFNEAEAVELVGYTAMHCVNLEGKDRPTMTDIVANLERALSLCDGSHGSISSGTISIVSE
;
A
#
# COMPACT_ATOMS: atom_id res chain seq x y z
N MET A 1 43.07 53.51 60.77
CA MET A 1 41.76 54.13 61.09
C MET A 1 41.32 54.99 59.92
N LYS A 2 40.03 54.95 59.56
CA LYS A 2 39.26 55.85 58.67
C LYS A 2 38.30 56.68 59.58
N PRO A 3 37.40 57.56 59.09
CA PRO A 3 37.18 58.09 57.73
C PRO A 3 37.63 59.59 57.68
N SER A 4 37.12 60.56 56.90
CA SER A 4 36.02 60.65 55.92
C SER A 4 36.29 61.73 54.85
N HIS A 5 35.36 61.91 53.91
CA HIS A 5 35.24 63.09 53.04
C HIS A 5 33.75 63.33 52.71
N HIS A 6 33.38 64.59 52.54
CA HIS A 6 32.15 65.11 51.90
C HIS A 6 32.60 65.97 50.67
N PRO A 7 31.73 66.53 49.79
CA PRO A 7 30.36 67.01 50.04
C PRO A 7 29.33 66.75 48.91
N GLN A 8 28.17 67.42 48.97
CA GLN A 8 27.06 67.37 48.01
C GLN A 8 26.53 68.78 47.65
N ALA A 9 26.11 68.94 46.39
CA ALA A 9 24.98 69.74 45.86
C ALA A 9 24.81 71.28 46.07
N HIS A 10 24.52 71.97 44.95
CA HIS A 10 23.74 73.22 44.72
C HIS A 10 23.88 73.61 43.20
N LEU A 11 23.06 74.42 42.48
CA LEU A 11 21.80 75.17 42.69
C LEU A 11 21.11 75.45 41.31
N LEU A 12 19.83 75.90 41.28
CA LEU A 12 19.11 76.63 40.18
C LEU A 12 18.80 75.93 38.82
N CYS A 13 17.81 76.36 38.00
CA CYS A 13 16.39 76.75 38.24
C CYS A 13 15.60 76.96 36.90
N HIS A 14 14.26 76.80 36.95
CA HIS A 14 13.21 77.40 36.09
C HIS A 14 12.98 77.09 34.57
N TYR A 15 11.87 76.36 34.33
CA TYR A 15 10.63 76.75 33.59
C TYR A 15 10.41 76.67 32.05
N GLN A 16 9.28 75.99 31.71
CA GLN A 16 8.28 76.25 30.62
C GLN A 16 8.58 75.93 29.13
N LYS A 17 8.03 74.81 28.63
CA LYS A 17 6.71 74.73 27.91
C LYS A 17 6.46 73.33 27.32
N SER A 18 5.20 72.89 27.37
CA SER A 18 4.67 71.76 26.58
C SER A 18 3.74 72.25 25.47
N PRO A 19 3.48 71.42 24.44
CA PRO A 19 2.09 71.02 24.23
C PRO A 19 1.87 69.52 23.88
N LEU A 20 0.59 69.16 23.86
CA LEU A 20 -0.04 67.84 23.83
C LEU A 20 0.20 66.91 22.60
N ARG A 21 -0.20 65.63 22.81
CA ARG A 21 -0.68 64.60 21.84
C ARG A 21 0.40 63.90 20.98
N TYR A 22 0.35 62.60 20.69
CA TYR A 22 -0.66 61.54 20.89
C TYR A 22 0.03 60.22 21.29
N MET A 23 -0.52 59.43 22.23
CA MET A 23 -0.08 58.05 22.50
C MET A 23 -1.01 57.05 21.81
N THR A 24 -0.49 56.20 20.93
CA THR A 24 -1.17 54.99 20.44
C THR A 24 -0.66 53.76 21.20
N LYS A 25 -1.39 53.35 22.24
CA LYS A 25 -1.24 52.01 22.82
C LYS A 25 -1.75 50.97 21.83
N LEU A 26 -0.90 50.07 21.34
CA LEU A 26 -1.38 48.82 20.76
C LEU A 26 -1.94 47.93 21.89
N HIS A 27 -3.27 47.82 21.96
CA HIS A 27 -3.91 46.77 22.75
C HIS A 27 -3.84 45.45 21.98
N LEU A 28 -2.81 44.63 22.25
CA LEU A 28 -2.91 43.20 21.94
C LEU A 28 -3.91 42.56 22.91
N SER A 29 -4.96 41.97 22.36
CA SER A 29 -5.94 41.20 23.13
C SER A 29 -5.28 39.95 23.74
N PRO A 30 -5.58 39.56 24.99
CA PRO A 30 -5.05 38.33 25.60
C PRO A 30 -5.44 37.06 24.81
N VAL A 31 -6.47 37.13 23.97
CA VAL A 31 -6.88 36.05 23.05
C VAL A 31 -5.85 35.80 21.94
N PHE A 32 -5.13 36.82 21.47
CA PHE A 32 -4.11 36.63 20.42
C PHE A 32 -2.83 35.95 20.97
N LEU A 33 -2.45 36.26 22.21
CA LEU A 33 -1.30 35.63 22.88
C LEU A 33 -1.58 34.17 23.27
N SER A 34 -2.82 33.82 23.63
CA SER A 34 -3.19 32.42 23.86
C SER A 34 -3.29 31.62 22.56
N VAL A 35 -3.91 32.16 21.51
CA VAL A 35 -4.01 31.47 20.21
C VAL A 35 -2.63 31.25 19.57
N THR A 36 -1.72 32.25 19.64
CA THR A 36 -0.35 32.07 19.12
C THR A 36 0.45 31.07 19.94
N THR A 37 0.38 31.09 21.27
CA THR A 37 1.11 30.10 22.10
C THR A 37 0.52 28.69 21.99
N LEU A 38 -0.80 28.51 21.88
CA LEU A 38 -1.41 27.21 21.56
C LEU A 38 -1.06 26.74 20.14
N SER A 39 -0.95 27.63 19.15
CA SER A 39 -0.48 27.25 17.80
C SER A 39 1.00 26.84 17.78
N LEU A 40 1.84 27.51 18.58
CA LEU A 40 3.27 27.17 18.68
C LEU A 40 3.48 25.87 19.47
N LEU A 41 2.66 25.64 20.50
CA LEU A 41 2.65 24.38 21.27
C LEU A 41 2.08 23.21 20.46
N SER A 42 1.10 23.41 19.57
CA SER A 42 0.63 22.34 18.68
C SER A 42 1.61 22.02 17.55
N ILE A 43 2.41 22.99 17.08
CA ILE A 43 3.54 22.75 16.16
C ILE A 43 4.71 22.02 16.87
N LEU A 44 4.86 22.18 18.19
CA LEU A 44 5.92 21.54 19.00
C LEU A 44 5.49 20.25 19.72
N SER A 45 4.26 19.76 19.55
CA SER A 45 3.74 18.57 20.25
C SER A 45 3.18 17.46 19.35
N SER A 46 3.16 17.62 18.03
CA SER A 46 3.19 16.47 17.14
C SER A 46 4.62 15.93 17.07
N PRO A 47 4.95 14.75 17.65
CA PRO A 47 6.11 14.03 17.13
C PRO A 47 5.84 13.82 15.64
N PHE A 48 6.81 14.15 14.79
CA PHE A 48 6.75 13.75 13.39
C PHE A 48 6.81 12.22 13.36
N LEU A 49 5.65 11.58 13.41
CA LEU A 49 5.51 10.16 13.11
C LEU A 49 6.09 9.97 11.72
N THR A 50 7.17 9.21 11.66
CA THR A 50 7.84 8.85 10.42
C THR A 50 7.32 7.48 10.00
N HIS A 51 7.05 7.32 8.71
CA HIS A 51 6.32 6.19 8.13
C HIS A 51 7.12 5.64 6.94
N ALA A 52 7.60 4.39 7.00
CA ALA A 52 8.08 3.69 5.79
C ALA A 52 6.94 2.89 5.15
N LEU A 53 7.05 2.72 3.83
CA LEU A 53 5.90 2.58 2.92
C LEU A 53 6.34 1.76 1.70
N GLY A 54 5.43 0.98 1.12
CA GLY A 54 5.62 0.30 -0.18
C GLY A 54 5.46 -1.22 -0.17
N SER A 55 5.69 -1.81 -1.36
CA SER A 55 5.68 -3.26 -1.57
C SER A 55 7.07 -3.90 -1.38
N GLY A 56 7.10 -5.20 -1.13
CA GLY A 56 8.33 -5.94 -0.83
C GLY A 56 9.28 -6.07 -2.01
N SER A 57 10.54 -5.74 -1.78
CA SER A 57 11.62 -5.79 -2.76
C SER A 57 12.85 -6.53 -2.19
N THR A 58 14.02 -6.43 -2.82
CA THR A 58 15.29 -6.91 -2.24
C THR A 58 15.99 -5.88 -1.34
N ILE A 59 15.44 -4.66 -1.23
CA ILE A 59 15.88 -3.58 -0.35
C ILE A 59 14.71 -3.15 0.55
N ALA A 60 15.00 -2.85 1.81
CA ALA A 60 14.05 -2.24 2.74
C ALA A 60 14.65 -0.99 3.38
N VAL A 61 13.82 0.03 3.55
CA VAL A 61 14.15 1.27 4.27
C VAL A 61 13.27 1.35 5.52
N ILE A 62 13.88 1.64 6.67
CA ILE A 62 13.20 1.80 7.94
C ILE A 62 13.41 3.25 8.40
N SER A 63 12.31 4.00 8.50
CA SER A 63 12.36 5.47 8.58
C SER A 63 12.96 5.97 9.89
N ASP A 64 12.38 5.55 11.01
CA ASP A 64 12.60 6.18 12.33
C ASP A 64 14.02 5.94 12.85
N THR A 65 14.63 4.81 12.46
CA THR A 65 15.99 4.43 12.84
C THR A 65 17.02 4.67 11.74
N SER A 66 16.61 5.22 10.59
CA SER A 66 17.44 5.41 9.39
C SER A 66 18.24 4.14 9.03
N THR A 67 17.62 2.97 9.22
CA THR A 67 18.22 1.68 8.92
C THR A 67 17.87 1.29 7.49
N VAL A 68 18.85 0.85 6.71
CA VAL A 68 18.66 0.41 5.32
C VAL A 68 19.18 -1.02 5.18
N CYS A 69 18.34 -1.92 4.71
CA CYS A 69 18.64 -3.35 4.60
C CYS A 69 18.60 -3.81 3.15
N GLY A 70 19.47 -4.75 2.79
CA GLY A 70 19.48 -5.44 1.51
C GLY A 70 19.65 -6.93 1.68
N VAL A 71 19.13 -7.73 0.73
CA VAL A 71 19.44 -9.15 0.63
C VAL A 71 20.79 -9.31 -0.07
N ALA A 72 21.79 -9.85 0.64
CA ALA A 72 23.16 -9.97 0.15
C ALA A 72 23.24 -10.94 -1.05
N ALA A 73 23.90 -10.51 -2.12
CA ALA A 73 24.11 -11.32 -3.32
C ALA A 73 25.41 -12.13 -3.23
N SER A 74 25.53 -13.15 -4.10
CA SER A 74 26.72 -14.01 -4.25
C SER A 74 27.17 -14.73 -2.97
N GLN A 75 26.22 -15.06 -2.09
CA GLN A 75 26.45 -15.86 -0.87
C GLN A 75 25.55 -17.11 -0.86
N PRO A 76 25.97 -18.25 -0.27
CA PRO A 76 25.17 -19.48 -0.26
C PRO A 76 23.83 -19.32 0.48
N SER A 77 23.83 -18.52 1.55
CA SER A 77 22.63 -18.05 2.22
C SER A 77 22.39 -16.59 1.80
N LEU A 78 21.27 -16.35 1.12
CA LEU A 78 20.83 -15.01 0.68
C LEU A 78 20.27 -14.24 1.88
N SER A 79 21.15 -13.92 2.82
CA SER A 79 20.84 -13.34 4.12
C SER A 79 20.62 -11.83 4.05
N ILE A 80 20.01 -11.27 5.08
CA ILE A 80 19.75 -9.83 5.14
C ILE A 80 20.92 -9.16 5.85
N THR A 81 21.52 -8.17 5.20
CA THR A 81 22.52 -7.27 5.80
C THR A 81 21.93 -5.87 5.87
N CYS A 82 22.02 -5.26 7.04
CA CYS A 82 21.52 -3.91 7.30
C CYS A 82 22.65 -2.95 7.62
N TYR A 83 22.54 -1.72 7.14
CA TYR A 83 23.36 -0.61 7.55
C TYR A 83 22.51 0.29 8.46
N ARG A 84 22.95 0.48 9.71
CA ARG A 84 22.37 1.47 10.61
C ARG A 84 23.41 2.55 10.90
N ARG A 85 23.05 3.80 10.65
CA ARG A 85 23.90 4.92 11.06
C ARG A 85 23.65 5.31 12.52
N THR A 86 24.27 4.55 13.42
CA THR A 86 24.69 5.08 14.73
C THR A 86 25.89 6.03 14.52
N PRO A 87 26.41 6.72 15.56
CA PRO A 87 27.62 7.56 15.43
C PRO A 87 28.87 6.84 14.89
N ILE A 88 28.85 5.49 14.82
CA ILE A 88 29.97 4.64 14.42
C ILE A 88 29.63 3.76 13.19
N ALA A 89 28.60 4.12 12.41
CA ALA A 89 28.27 3.54 11.09
C ALA A 89 28.32 1.99 11.00
N GLU A 90 27.30 1.33 11.53
CA GLU A 90 27.32 -0.10 11.83
C GLU A 90 26.72 -0.96 10.71
N ILE A 91 27.44 -2.03 10.32
CA ILE A 91 26.95 -3.09 9.43
C ILE A 91 26.47 -4.25 10.31
N ILE A 92 25.19 -4.58 10.21
CA ILE A 92 24.49 -5.55 11.05
C ILE A 92 24.05 -6.71 10.16
N THR A 93 24.59 -7.91 10.43
CA THR A 93 24.12 -9.15 9.78
C THR A 93 22.93 -9.69 10.57
N VAL A 94 21.78 -9.82 9.90
CA VAL A 94 20.52 -10.14 10.58
C VAL A 94 20.37 -11.66 10.74
N GLN A 95 20.05 -12.11 11.96
CA GLN A 95 19.74 -13.51 12.22
C GLN A 95 18.25 -13.83 11.98
N PRO A 96 17.89 -15.05 11.55
CA PRO A 96 18.78 -16.18 11.25
C PRO A 96 19.43 -16.08 9.87
N ASN A 97 20.62 -16.66 9.72
CA ASN A 97 21.34 -16.73 8.45
C ASN A 97 20.68 -17.77 7.51
N VAL A 98 19.60 -17.36 6.84
CA VAL A 98 18.83 -18.16 5.88
C VAL A 98 18.51 -17.30 4.65
N SER A 99 18.19 -17.93 3.53
CA SER A 99 17.85 -17.21 2.30
C SER A 99 16.47 -16.53 2.37
N PHE A 100 16.42 -15.27 1.97
CA PHE A 100 15.21 -14.45 1.83
C PHE A 100 14.95 -14.11 0.37
N SER A 101 13.67 -13.97 -0.01
CA SER A 101 13.26 -13.63 -1.38
C SER A 101 12.76 -12.20 -1.52
N ALA A 102 12.19 -11.63 -0.45
CA ALA A 102 11.78 -10.24 -0.38
C ALA A 102 11.89 -9.70 1.06
N ILE A 103 12.08 -8.39 1.19
CA ILE A 103 12.08 -7.62 2.42
C ILE A 103 11.27 -6.33 2.21
N SER A 104 10.64 -5.82 3.26
CA SER A 104 9.89 -4.56 3.26
C SER A 104 10.00 -3.88 4.63
N GLY A 105 10.14 -2.56 4.66
CA GLY A 105 10.36 -1.77 5.87
C GLY A 105 9.13 -0.95 6.28
N GLY A 106 8.96 -0.76 7.59
CA GLY A 106 7.96 0.11 8.23
C GLY A 106 8.64 1.25 9.01
N SER A 107 7.93 1.88 9.95
CA SER A 107 8.50 2.99 10.75
C SER A 107 9.71 2.55 11.59
N THR A 108 9.48 1.55 12.44
CA THR A 108 10.40 1.06 13.48
C THR A 108 10.80 -0.40 13.33
N PHE A 109 10.30 -1.09 12.32
CA PHE A 109 10.57 -2.51 12.07
C PHE A 109 10.67 -2.79 10.58
N PHE A 110 11.16 -3.96 10.21
CA PHE A 110 11.03 -4.50 8.85
C PHE A 110 10.70 -5.99 8.90
N CYS A 111 10.23 -6.52 7.78
CA CYS A 111 9.92 -7.94 7.64
C CYS A 111 10.56 -8.52 6.39
N GLY A 112 10.83 -9.82 6.42
CA GLY A 112 11.50 -10.57 5.37
C GLY A 112 10.80 -11.90 5.11
N LEU A 113 10.41 -12.10 3.85
CA LEU A 113 9.82 -13.33 3.34
C LEU A 113 10.93 -14.31 3.01
N ARG A 114 10.93 -15.49 3.65
CA ARG A 114 11.92 -16.53 3.36
C ARG A 114 11.82 -17.00 1.92
N SER A 115 12.94 -17.41 1.34
CA SER A 115 12.95 -18.10 0.05
C SER A 115 12.03 -19.32 0.11
N GLY A 116 11.14 -19.45 -0.87
CA GLY A 116 10.08 -20.47 -0.88
C GLY A 116 8.76 -20.05 -0.23
N GLY A 117 8.61 -18.86 0.35
CA GLY A 117 7.30 -18.29 0.70
C GLY A 117 6.57 -18.83 1.94
N TYR A 118 7.00 -19.96 2.51
CA TYR A 118 6.33 -20.65 3.64
C TYR A 118 6.36 -19.90 4.99
N ALA A 119 7.22 -18.90 5.16
CA ALA A 119 7.35 -18.16 6.42
C ALA A 119 7.91 -16.75 6.20
N PHE A 120 7.48 -15.80 7.03
CA PHE A 120 8.15 -14.51 7.17
C PHE A 120 8.49 -14.21 8.62
N LEU A 121 9.57 -13.46 8.78
CA LEU A 121 10.06 -12.96 10.06
C LEU A 121 10.02 -11.43 10.03
N CYS A 122 9.90 -10.82 11.20
CA CYS A 122 10.03 -9.38 11.38
C CYS A 122 11.02 -9.08 12.49
N TRP A 123 11.73 -7.96 12.36
CA TRP A 123 12.74 -7.51 13.29
C TRP A 123 12.43 -6.10 13.73
N ASP A 124 12.47 -5.88 15.03
CA ASP A 124 12.34 -4.52 15.58
C ASP A 124 13.68 -3.80 15.52
N THR A 125 13.67 -2.59 14.98
CA THR A 125 14.88 -1.77 14.80
C THR A 125 15.10 -0.81 15.97
N SER A 126 14.13 -0.61 16.86
CA SER A 126 14.36 0.16 18.09
C SER A 126 15.49 -0.43 18.96
N ASN A 127 15.67 -1.75 18.91
CA ASN A 127 16.74 -2.48 19.58
C ASN A 127 18.02 -2.56 18.72
N SER A 128 19.18 -2.70 19.37
CA SER A 128 20.49 -2.88 18.71
C SER A 128 20.66 -4.26 18.07
N PHE A 129 20.09 -5.31 18.67
CA PHE A 129 20.39 -6.71 18.31
C PHE A 129 19.45 -7.35 17.27
N PHE A 130 18.41 -6.63 16.80
CA PHE A 130 17.45 -7.09 15.79
C PHE A 130 16.91 -8.50 16.14
N GLU A 131 16.09 -8.61 17.19
CA GLU A 131 15.56 -9.91 17.60
C GLU A 131 14.55 -10.46 16.55
N PRO A 132 14.77 -11.65 15.98
CA PRO A 132 13.87 -12.23 14.98
C PRO A 132 12.55 -12.68 15.62
N ARG A 133 11.44 -12.08 15.21
CA ARG A 133 10.09 -12.55 15.54
C ARG A 133 9.47 -13.23 14.33
N ARG A 134 9.24 -14.54 14.42
CA ARG A 134 8.49 -15.30 13.40
C ARG A 134 7.01 -14.99 13.54
N VAL A 135 6.43 -14.33 12.54
CA VAL A 135 5.01 -13.91 12.57
C VAL A 135 4.12 -14.91 11.83
N TYR A 136 4.65 -15.55 10.77
CA TYR A 136 3.93 -16.55 9.99
C TYR A 136 4.81 -17.77 9.73
N ILE A 137 4.19 -18.95 9.78
CA ILE A 137 4.71 -20.19 9.24
C ILE A 137 3.53 -21.07 8.83
N ASN A 138 3.53 -21.52 7.58
CA ASN A 138 2.60 -22.52 7.08
C ASN A 138 3.30 -23.33 5.99
N ASN A 139 3.05 -24.64 5.95
CA ASN A 139 3.66 -25.56 4.99
C ASN A 139 2.79 -25.80 3.75
N THR A 140 1.50 -25.43 3.79
CA THR A 140 0.55 -25.62 2.65
C THR A 140 0.18 -24.33 1.93
N ALA A 141 0.16 -23.19 2.64
CA ALA A 141 -0.10 -21.90 2.06
C ALA A 141 1.18 -21.08 1.93
N LEU A 142 1.43 -20.60 0.72
CA LEU A 142 2.58 -19.78 0.34
C LEU A 142 2.23 -18.31 0.48
N LEU A 143 3.21 -17.47 0.84
CA LEU A 143 3.07 -16.03 0.79
C LEU A 143 3.84 -15.43 -0.39
N GLN A 144 3.24 -14.38 -0.98
CA GLN A 144 3.81 -13.55 -2.03
C GLN A 144 3.49 -12.07 -1.75
N ASN A 145 4.22 -11.16 -2.40
CA ASN A 145 4.03 -9.70 -2.29
C ASN A 145 3.88 -9.23 -0.83
N LEU A 146 4.86 -9.57 0.00
CA LEU A 146 4.97 -9.10 1.38
C LEU A 146 5.09 -7.57 1.37
N SER A 147 4.13 -6.89 1.98
CA SER A 147 4.01 -5.43 2.00
C SER A 147 3.99 -4.96 3.45
N VAL A 148 4.76 -3.93 3.78
CA VAL A 148 4.88 -3.42 5.15
C VAL A 148 4.56 -1.92 5.13
N GLY A 149 3.53 -1.55 5.88
CA GLY A 149 3.21 -0.15 6.15
C GLY A 149 3.86 0.32 7.44
N ASP A 150 3.36 1.42 7.98
CA ASP A 150 3.86 2.03 9.20
C ASP A 150 3.84 1.10 10.43
N ASN A 151 2.72 0.42 10.69
CA ASN A 151 2.51 -0.43 11.87
C ASN A 151 2.02 -1.85 11.55
N HIS A 152 1.69 -2.12 10.28
CA HIS A 152 1.04 -3.34 9.83
C HIS A 152 1.79 -4.00 8.67
N VAL A 153 1.52 -5.29 8.47
CA VAL A 153 2.16 -6.13 7.46
C VAL A 153 1.07 -6.88 6.73
N CYS A 154 1.00 -6.78 5.41
CA CYS A 154 0.08 -7.57 4.60
C CYS A 154 0.86 -8.46 3.63
N ALA A 155 0.31 -9.60 3.25
CA ALA A 155 0.84 -10.44 2.18
C ALA A 155 -0.30 -11.10 1.42
N ILE A 156 -0.04 -11.44 0.16
CA ILE A 156 -0.93 -12.28 -0.63
C ILE A 156 -0.67 -13.73 -0.24
N VAL A 157 -1.74 -14.43 0.15
CA VAL A 157 -1.75 -15.86 0.49
C VAL A 157 -2.16 -16.64 -0.76
N ASN A 158 -1.35 -17.64 -1.10
CA ASN A 158 -1.61 -18.58 -2.17
C ASN A 158 -1.69 -19.99 -1.56
N ASP A 159 -2.90 -20.41 -1.20
CA ASP A 159 -3.15 -21.73 -0.60
C ASP A 159 -3.13 -22.83 -1.67
N THR A 160 -2.06 -23.62 -1.69
CA THR A 160 -1.90 -24.72 -2.67
C THR A 160 -2.84 -25.90 -2.40
N SER A 161 -3.46 -25.97 -1.22
CA SER A 161 -4.41 -27.02 -0.85
C SER A 161 -5.85 -26.72 -1.25
N HIS A 162 -6.16 -25.45 -1.55
CA HIS A 162 -7.50 -24.99 -1.93
C HIS A 162 -7.43 -23.97 -3.07
N VAL A 163 -7.71 -24.41 -4.30
CA VAL A 163 -7.71 -23.59 -5.54
C VAL A 163 -8.49 -22.27 -5.36
N ASN A 164 -9.57 -22.29 -4.59
CA ASN A 164 -10.45 -21.14 -4.34
C ASN A 164 -9.91 -20.14 -3.28
N LYS A 165 -8.72 -20.33 -2.72
CA LYS A 165 -8.08 -19.41 -1.75
C LYS A 165 -6.73 -18.87 -2.22
N THR A 166 -6.49 -18.95 -3.53
CA THR A 166 -5.29 -18.38 -4.16
C THR A 166 -5.47 -16.87 -4.36
N GLY A 167 -4.45 -16.08 -4.02
CA GLY A 167 -4.46 -14.61 -4.22
C GLY A 167 -5.25 -13.80 -3.18
N THR A 168 -5.70 -14.40 -2.08
CA THR A 168 -6.36 -13.67 -0.98
C THR A 168 -5.35 -12.86 -0.15
N VAL A 169 -5.76 -11.80 0.54
CA VAL A 169 -4.84 -10.99 1.38
C VAL A 169 -5.05 -11.28 2.85
N THR A 170 -3.96 -11.42 3.61
CA THR A 170 -3.98 -11.46 5.08
C THR A 170 -3.05 -10.38 5.63
N CYS A 171 -3.45 -9.73 6.73
CA CYS A 171 -2.68 -8.69 7.38
C CYS A 171 -2.45 -8.96 8.87
N TRP A 172 -1.21 -8.79 9.32
CA TRP A 172 -0.71 -8.99 10.69
C TRP A 172 -0.11 -7.68 11.25
N ARG A 173 0.05 -7.60 12.59
CA ARG A 173 0.59 -6.42 13.33
C ARG A 173 -0.33 -5.17 13.23
N GLY A 174 -0.06 -4.17 14.06
CA GLY A 174 -0.89 -2.96 14.23
C GLY A 174 -2.08 -3.16 15.18
N ASP A 175 -2.92 -2.13 15.34
CA ASP A 175 -4.04 -2.09 16.29
C ASP A 175 -5.23 -3.00 15.91
N GLY A 176 -5.01 -3.92 14.97
CA GLY A 176 -6.00 -4.76 14.32
C GLY A 176 -6.98 -4.02 13.43
N ASN A 177 -6.89 -2.70 13.26
CA ASN A 177 -7.81 -1.93 12.39
C ASN A 177 -7.70 -2.38 10.92
N VAL A 178 -6.48 -2.50 10.39
CA VAL A 178 -6.26 -2.99 9.01
C VAL A 178 -6.64 -4.48 8.90
N SER A 179 -6.29 -5.31 9.88
CA SER A 179 -6.66 -6.74 9.90
C SER A 179 -8.17 -6.98 10.01
N ARG A 180 -8.92 -6.15 10.74
CA ARG A 180 -10.40 -6.24 10.87
C ARG A 180 -11.14 -5.78 9.61
N GLN A 181 -10.48 -4.97 8.77
CA GLN A 181 -11.02 -4.47 7.51
C GLN A 181 -10.31 -5.10 6.30
N SER A 182 -9.62 -6.23 6.47
CA SER A 182 -9.03 -6.94 5.34
C SER A 182 -10.11 -7.28 4.30
N PRO A 183 -9.77 -7.32 2.99
CA PRO A 183 -10.73 -7.64 1.94
C PRO A 183 -11.45 -8.98 2.16
N SER A 184 -12.61 -9.13 1.53
CA SER A 184 -13.46 -10.33 1.66
C SER A 184 -12.82 -11.55 0.98
N GLU A 185 -13.23 -12.77 1.32
CA GLU A 185 -12.65 -14.00 0.72
C GLU A 185 -12.79 -14.09 -0.82
N GLY A 186 -13.67 -13.28 -1.44
CA GLY A 186 -13.81 -13.18 -2.90
C GLY A 186 -12.89 -12.15 -3.58
N ASP A 187 -12.17 -11.32 -2.83
CA ASP A 187 -11.25 -10.33 -3.38
C ASP A 187 -9.86 -10.94 -3.63
N ILE A 188 -9.60 -11.33 -4.88
CA ILE A 188 -8.32 -11.90 -5.33
C ILE A 188 -7.42 -10.79 -5.87
N PHE A 189 -6.19 -10.71 -5.37
CA PHE A 189 -5.22 -9.66 -5.69
C PHE A 189 -4.03 -10.16 -6.51
N LYS A 190 -3.58 -9.34 -7.45
CA LYS A 190 -2.34 -9.52 -8.23
C LYS A 190 -1.14 -8.90 -7.50
N SER A 191 -1.32 -7.72 -6.90
CA SER A 191 -0.30 -7.01 -6.13
C SER A 191 -0.92 -6.17 -5.03
N ILE A 192 -0.13 -5.90 -3.99
CA ILE A 192 -0.50 -5.05 -2.84
C ILE A 192 0.67 -4.14 -2.47
N SER A 193 0.35 -2.98 -1.90
CA SER A 193 1.29 -2.04 -1.29
C SER A 193 0.64 -1.41 -0.05
N SER A 194 1.45 -1.08 0.96
CA SER A 194 0.99 -0.61 2.27
C SER A 194 1.53 0.79 2.57
N GLY A 195 0.66 1.63 3.14
CA GLY A 195 0.92 3.02 3.50
C GLY A 195 0.85 3.27 5.00
N SER A 196 0.51 4.51 5.38
CA SER A 196 0.24 4.84 6.79
C SER A 196 -1.19 4.47 7.19
N GLY A 197 -1.35 3.38 7.96
CA GLY A 197 -2.65 2.92 8.46
C GLY A 197 -3.66 2.41 7.41
N PHE A 198 -3.29 2.36 6.13
CA PHE A 198 -4.07 1.74 5.06
C PHE A 198 -3.18 0.94 4.09
N SER A 199 -3.81 0.06 3.32
CA SER A 199 -3.18 -0.69 2.23
C SER A 199 -4.08 -0.62 1.00
N CYS A 200 -3.49 -0.76 -0.18
CA CYS A 200 -4.21 -0.89 -1.44
C CYS A 200 -3.64 -2.04 -2.27
N GLY A 201 -4.46 -2.59 -3.15
CA GLY A 201 -4.05 -3.65 -4.06
C GLY A 201 -4.80 -3.62 -5.38
N ILE A 202 -4.22 -4.28 -6.38
CA ILE A 202 -4.80 -4.43 -7.70
C ILE A 202 -5.54 -5.77 -7.74
N LEU A 203 -6.85 -5.75 -7.98
CA LEU A 203 -7.68 -6.94 -8.14
C LEU A 203 -7.30 -7.70 -9.41
N MET A 204 -7.15 -9.02 -9.31
CA MET A 204 -6.58 -9.86 -10.36
C MET A 204 -7.43 -9.94 -11.63
N GLU A 205 -8.76 -10.02 -11.49
CA GLU A 205 -9.68 -10.14 -12.63
C GLU A 205 -9.93 -8.80 -13.34
N SER A 206 -10.15 -7.73 -12.57
CA SER A 206 -10.59 -6.43 -13.11
C SER A 206 -9.47 -5.43 -13.34
N ASN A 207 -8.27 -5.66 -12.80
CA ASN A 207 -7.17 -4.70 -12.70
C ASN A 207 -7.60 -3.35 -12.07
N ARG A 208 -8.67 -3.33 -11.26
CA ARG A 208 -9.08 -2.15 -10.49
C ARG A 208 -8.40 -2.13 -9.13
N ILE A 209 -8.25 -0.95 -8.55
CA ILE A 209 -7.74 -0.79 -7.18
C ILE A 209 -8.86 -1.12 -6.19
N LYS A 210 -8.48 -1.79 -5.09
CA LYS A 210 -9.24 -1.84 -3.85
C LYS A 210 -8.34 -1.41 -2.69
N CYS A 211 -8.83 -0.57 -1.79
CA CYS A 211 -8.10 -0.06 -0.64
C CYS A 211 -8.83 -0.40 0.67
N TRP A 212 -8.08 -0.65 1.74
CA TRP A 212 -8.62 -1.02 3.03
C TRP A 212 -7.77 -0.49 4.19
N GLY A 213 -8.38 -0.45 5.37
CA GLY A 213 -7.81 0.20 6.56
C GLY A 213 -8.65 1.40 6.97
N ASN A 214 -8.65 1.70 8.27
CA ASN A 214 -9.58 2.65 8.89
C ASN A 214 -9.12 4.11 8.74
N ASN A 215 -8.83 4.52 7.51
CA ASN A 215 -8.42 5.87 7.14
C ASN A 215 -9.39 6.40 6.07
N ALA A 216 -9.92 7.60 6.24
CA ALA A 216 -10.84 8.22 5.28
C ALA A 216 -10.22 8.32 3.87
N ILE A 217 -8.89 8.49 3.81
CA ILE A 217 -8.09 8.52 2.57
C ILE A 217 -8.21 7.22 1.80
N ALA A 218 -8.25 6.04 2.44
CA ALA A 218 -8.32 4.76 1.72
C ALA A 218 -9.53 4.70 0.78
N ARG A 219 -10.69 5.18 1.23
CA ARG A 219 -11.92 5.29 0.43
C ARG A 219 -11.83 6.38 -0.64
N GLU A 220 -11.19 7.50 -0.33
CA GLU A 220 -10.97 8.59 -1.30
C GLU A 220 -10.08 8.14 -2.46
N ILE A 221 -9.00 7.39 -2.16
CA ILE A 221 -8.13 6.78 -3.17
C ILE A 221 -8.92 5.80 -4.05
N GLU A 222 -9.66 4.85 -3.45
CA GLU A 222 -10.42 3.86 -4.21
C GLU A 222 -11.43 4.51 -5.17
N LEU A 223 -12.16 5.53 -4.71
CA LEU A 223 -13.04 6.33 -5.56
C LEU A 223 -12.27 7.16 -6.60
N GLY A 224 -11.12 7.73 -6.23
CA GLY A 224 -10.28 8.53 -7.12
C GLY A 224 -9.67 7.75 -8.31
N PHE A 225 -9.64 6.42 -8.20
CA PHE A 225 -9.19 5.48 -9.24
C PHE A 225 -10.32 4.59 -9.81
N SER A 226 -11.59 4.79 -9.41
CA SER A 226 -12.70 3.87 -9.73
C SER A 226 -12.85 3.58 -11.22
N ASP A 227 -12.60 4.58 -12.06
CA ASP A 227 -12.90 4.57 -13.49
C ASP A 227 -11.68 4.17 -14.34
N MET A 228 -10.65 3.61 -13.69
CA MET A 228 -9.37 3.27 -14.32
C MET A 228 -8.95 1.83 -14.01
N THR A 229 -8.27 1.20 -14.97
CA THR A 229 -7.54 -0.04 -14.75
C THR A 229 -6.04 0.26 -14.59
N ILE A 230 -5.41 -0.41 -13.64
CA ILE A 230 -4.08 -0.10 -13.12
C ILE A 230 -3.15 -1.31 -13.29
N LEU A 231 -1.95 -1.08 -13.82
CA LEU A 231 -0.94 -2.10 -14.10
C LEU A 231 0.04 -2.29 -12.94
N ASN A 232 0.41 -1.19 -12.29
CA ASN A 232 1.27 -1.16 -11.10
C ASN A 232 0.82 -0.04 -10.15
N LEU A 233 1.05 -0.23 -8.85
CA LEU A 233 0.60 0.64 -7.77
C LEU A 233 1.64 0.68 -6.66
N GLU A 234 2.02 1.87 -6.22
CA GLU A 234 2.72 2.07 -4.95
C GLU A 234 1.89 2.97 -4.04
N VAL A 235 2.01 2.76 -2.73
CA VAL A 235 1.30 3.51 -1.70
C VAL A 235 2.32 4.28 -0.86
N GLY A 236 2.12 5.60 -0.77
CA GLY A 236 2.91 6.52 0.05
C GLY A 236 2.24 6.77 1.40
N GLY A 237 2.63 7.86 2.06
CA GLY A 237 2.14 8.17 3.41
C GLY A 237 0.63 8.37 3.43
N LEU A 238 0.16 9.35 2.64
CA LEU A 238 -1.25 9.74 2.52
C LEU A 238 -1.69 9.90 1.05
N HIS A 239 -0.90 9.38 0.13
CA HIS A 239 -1.14 9.42 -1.31
C HIS A 239 -0.78 8.08 -1.97
N VAL A 240 -1.29 7.87 -3.18
CA VAL A 240 -1.12 6.65 -3.95
C VAL A 240 -0.85 7.03 -5.39
N CYS A 241 0.18 6.45 -5.99
CA CYS A 241 0.51 6.62 -7.41
C CYS A 241 0.57 5.27 -8.10
N GLY A 242 -0.03 5.19 -9.28
CA GLY A 242 -0.02 4.00 -10.11
C GLY A 242 0.18 4.33 -11.59
N VAL A 243 0.52 3.31 -12.37
CA VAL A 243 0.54 3.39 -13.83
C VAL A 243 -0.72 2.71 -14.34
N ASN A 244 -1.54 3.44 -15.09
CA ASN A 244 -2.78 2.91 -15.65
C ASN A 244 -2.53 2.02 -16.88
N SER A 245 -3.58 1.38 -17.40
CA SER A 245 -3.52 0.53 -18.59
C SER A 245 -3.09 1.25 -19.88
N SER A 246 -3.28 2.57 -19.97
CA SER A 246 -2.73 3.37 -21.07
C SER A 246 -1.25 3.72 -20.90
N GLY A 247 -0.62 3.35 -19.78
CA GLY A 247 0.77 3.63 -19.47
C GLY A 247 1.03 5.02 -18.89
N ALA A 248 0.00 5.80 -18.57
CA ALA A 248 0.13 7.10 -17.91
C ALA A 248 0.24 6.94 -16.39
N LEU A 249 1.00 7.83 -15.74
CA LEU A 249 1.14 7.87 -14.28
C LEU A 249 0.00 8.70 -13.70
N VAL A 250 -0.72 8.14 -12.72
CA VAL A 250 -1.83 8.79 -12.03
C VAL A 250 -1.60 8.72 -10.53
N CYS A 251 -1.64 9.87 -9.86
CA CYS A 251 -1.56 9.97 -8.40
C CYS A 251 -2.86 10.55 -7.81
N LYS A 252 -3.24 10.10 -6.60
CA LYS A 252 -4.41 10.56 -5.82
C LYS A 252 -4.05 10.64 -4.33
N GLY A 253 -4.84 11.37 -3.54
CA GLY A 253 -4.66 11.55 -2.09
C GLY A 253 -4.13 12.92 -1.73
N ASP A 254 -3.31 13.01 -0.67
CA ASP A 254 -2.73 14.29 -0.25
C ASP A 254 -1.82 14.89 -1.34
N ASN A 255 -1.89 16.21 -1.49
CA ASN A 255 -1.00 17.00 -2.34
C ASN A 255 -0.42 18.23 -1.62
N SER A 256 -0.46 18.28 -0.28
CA SER A 256 0.01 19.40 0.54
C SER A 256 1.44 19.85 0.21
N SER A 257 2.28 18.92 -0.26
CA SER A 257 3.69 19.13 -0.57
C SER A 257 3.99 19.03 -2.08
N GLY A 258 2.97 18.87 -2.93
CA GLY A 258 3.12 18.67 -4.38
C GLY A 258 3.46 17.22 -4.80
N GLN A 259 3.25 16.22 -3.94
CA GLN A 259 3.59 14.82 -4.21
C GLN A 259 2.76 14.15 -5.33
N LEU A 260 1.66 14.77 -5.78
CA LEU A 260 0.90 14.36 -6.97
C LEU A 260 1.33 15.13 -8.25
N ASN A 261 2.13 16.18 -8.13
CA ASN A 261 2.54 17.02 -9.27
C ASN A 261 3.68 16.38 -10.07
N VAL A 262 3.35 15.34 -10.84
CA VAL A 262 4.27 14.61 -11.73
C VAL A 262 4.95 15.59 -12.71
N PRO A 263 6.30 15.70 -12.75
CA PRO A 263 6.99 16.70 -13.57
C PRO A 263 6.82 16.52 -15.08
N SER A 264 6.57 15.29 -15.52
CA SER A 264 6.29 14.94 -16.91
C SER A 264 5.42 13.69 -16.90
N ASN A 265 4.27 13.70 -17.57
CA ASN A 265 3.36 12.55 -17.59
C ASN A 265 3.25 11.94 -18.99
N ASN A 266 4.40 11.73 -19.65
CA ASN A 266 4.40 11.01 -20.91
C ASN A 266 4.06 9.54 -20.66
N VAL A 267 3.24 8.98 -21.55
CA VAL A 267 2.89 7.56 -21.55
C VAL A 267 4.17 6.71 -21.59
N LEU A 268 4.25 5.72 -20.70
CA LEU A 268 5.36 4.80 -20.54
C LEU A 268 6.72 5.48 -20.23
N GLU A 269 6.74 6.68 -19.64
CA GLU A 269 7.98 7.32 -19.19
C GLU A 269 8.64 6.57 -18.01
N TYR A 270 7.84 6.04 -17.07
CA TYR A 270 8.34 5.49 -15.80
C TYR A 270 8.19 3.96 -15.70
N SER A 271 9.23 3.29 -15.17
CA SER A 271 9.28 1.83 -14.99
C SER A 271 8.96 1.37 -13.56
N GLN A 272 9.39 2.13 -12.55
CA GLN A 272 9.17 1.84 -11.13
C GLN A 272 8.89 3.15 -10.38
N LEU A 273 8.11 3.07 -9.30
CA LEU A 273 7.77 4.15 -8.39
C LEU A 273 8.31 3.84 -6.98
N ALA A 274 8.49 4.86 -6.16
CA ALA A 274 8.67 4.73 -4.71
C ALA A 274 8.17 6.01 -4.02
N LEU A 275 7.26 5.87 -3.06
CA LEU A 275 6.53 6.99 -2.47
C LEU A 275 6.89 7.15 -0.99
N GLY A 276 7.23 8.37 -0.58
CA GLY A 276 7.45 8.70 0.84
C GLY A 276 6.21 9.31 1.48
N ALA A 277 6.42 10.10 2.54
CA ALA A 277 5.32 10.79 3.23
C ALA A 277 4.86 12.05 2.47
N SER A 278 5.81 12.84 1.95
CA SER A 278 5.55 14.13 1.28
C SER A 278 6.16 14.24 -0.13
N HIS A 279 6.75 13.15 -0.63
CA HIS A 279 7.41 13.08 -1.93
C HIS A 279 7.12 11.78 -2.67
N SER A 280 7.41 11.80 -3.96
CA SER A 280 7.25 10.69 -4.89
C SER A 280 8.49 10.61 -5.78
N CYS A 281 9.05 9.42 -5.96
CA CYS A 281 10.17 9.18 -6.87
C CYS A 281 9.82 8.13 -7.92
N ALA A 282 10.42 8.21 -9.10
CA ALA A 282 10.24 7.24 -10.18
C ALA A 282 11.53 7.03 -10.99
N ILE A 283 11.75 5.80 -11.47
CA ILE A 283 12.79 5.48 -12.45
C ILE A 283 12.25 5.73 -13.86
N ARG A 284 12.98 6.49 -14.68
CA ARG A 284 12.68 6.67 -16.10
C ARG A 284 13.07 5.41 -16.89
N ARG A 285 12.12 4.84 -17.63
CA ARG A 285 12.28 3.62 -18.44
C ARG A 285 13.36 3.75 -19.51
N ASN A 286 13.57 4.94 -20.07
CA ASN A 286 14.48 5.14 -21.21
C ASN A 286 15.96 5.21 -20.83
N ASN A 287 16.30 5.51 -19.58
CA ASN A 287 17.68 5.75 -19.17
C ASN A 287 18.02 5.32 -17.73
N GLY A 288 17.09 4.73 -16.96
CA GLY A 288 17.35 4.26 -15.60
C GLY A 288 17.61 5.38 -14.57
N ARG A 289 17.45 6.66 -14.93
CA ARG A 289 17.63 7.78 -13.99
C ARG A 289 16.38 7.99 -13.15
N VAL A 290 16.58 8.39 -11.90
CA VAL A 290 15.50 8.73 -10.97
C VAL A 290 15.06 10.19 -11.17
N VAL A 291 13.76 10.45 -11.02
CA VAL A 291 13.19 11.78 -10.82
C VAL A 291 12.34 11.73 -9.56
N CYS A 292 12.49 12.71 -8.68
CA CYS A 292 11.64 12.90 -7.51
C CYS A 292 10.90 14.24 -7.58
N TRP A 293 9.68 14.27 -7.03
CA TRP A 293 8.82 15.44 -6.94
C TRP A 293 8.04 15.46 -5.63
N GLY A 294 7.43 16.61 -5.31
CA GLY A 294 6.92 16.91 -3.99
C GLY A 294 8.02 17.36 -3.01
N GLY A 295 7.67 17.50 -1.73
CA GLY A 295 8.59 17.77 -0.63
C GLY A 295 9.53 18.96 -0.87
N GLY A 296 9.01 20.07 -1.41
CA GLY A 296 9.80 21.29 -1.69
C GLY A 296 10.91 21.14 -2.75
N GLY A 297 11.04 19.97 -3.40
CA GLY A 297 12.14 19.67 -4.33
C GLY A 297 13.41 19.11 -3.66
N GLU A 298 13.44 18.94 -2.34
CA GLU A 298 14.62 18.49 -1.55
C GLU A 298 15.13 17.09 -1.93
N TYR A 299 14.32 16.32 -2.64
CA TYR A 299 14.59 14.94 -3.05
C TYR A 299 15.28 14.81 -4.41
N ASN A 300 15.44 15.92 -5.15
CA ASN A 300 16.09 15.95 -6.46
C ASN A 300 17.54 16.48 -6.33
N VAL A 301 18.40 15.68 -5.70
CA VAL A 301 19.78 16.07 -5.36
C VAL A 301 20.74 15.95 -6.55
N SER A 302 21.88 16.64 -6.49
CA SER A 302 22.86 16.67 -7.58
C SER A 302 23.58 15.33 -7.79
N GLU A 303 23.76 14.57 -6.72
CA GLU A 303 24.61 13.39 -6.62
C GLU A 303 24.00 12.17 -7.29
N ILE A 304 22.67 12.13 -7.44
CA ILE A 304 21.95 11.11 -8.22
C ILE A 304 21.90 11.45 -9.73
N GLN A 305 22.33 12.65 -10.14
CA GLN A 305 22.35 13.03 -11.55
C GLN A 305 23.43 12.24 -12.30
N GLY A 306 23.01 11.53 -13.35
CA GLY A 306 23.90 10.62 -14.09
C GLY A 306 24.12 9.25 -13.43
N VAL A 307 23.51 8.99 -12.26
CA VAL A 307 23.41 7.65 -11.69
C VAL A 307 22.23 6.90 -12.30
N PHE A 308 22.40 5.60 -12.51
CA PHE A 308 21.40 4.69 -13.06
C PHE A 308 21.02 3.67 -11.99
N PHE A 309 19.73 3.36 -11.89
CA PHE A 309 19.16 2.53 -10.83
C PHE A 309 18.36 1.35 -11.42
N GLU A 310 18.51 0.17 -10.82
CA GLU A 310 17.68 -1.00 -11.10
C GLU A 310 16.34 -0.91 -10.38
N SER A 311 16.36 -0.44 -9.13
CA SER A 311 15.21 -0.34 -8.24
C SER A 311 15.34 0.83 -7.27
N ILE A 312 14.20 1.31 -6.77
CA ILE A 312 14.10 2.37 -5.76
C ILE A 312 13.07 2.00 -4.70
N VAL A 313 13.32 2.46 -3.48
CA VAL A 313 12.43 2.36 -2.32
C VAL A 313 12.48 3.69 -1.54
N SER A 314 11.40 4.03 -0.86
CA SER A 314 11.28 5.29 -0.10
C SER A 314 10.94 5.00 1.36
N GLY A 315 11.68 5.63 2.27
CA GLY A 315 11.20 5.89 3.62
C GLY A 315 10.32 7.14 3.64
N SER A 316 9.99 7.62 4.85
CA SER A 316 9.13 8.79 5.03
C SER A 316 9.67 10.06 4.39
N ASN A 317 10.98 10.29 4.57
CA ASN A 317 11.67 11.54 4.30
C ASN A 317 13.04 11.34 3.62
N PHE A 318 13.33 10.13 3.15
CA PHE A 318 14.49 9.83 2.30
C PHE A 318 14.18 8.67 1.36
N SER A 319 14.96 8.54 0.29
CA SER A 319 14.85 7.44 -0.67
C SER A 319 16.19 6.75 -0.83
N CYS A 320 16.14 5.47 -1.17
CA CYS A 320 17.30 4.65 -1.50
C CYS A 320 17.06 3.91 -2.82
N GLY A 321 18.13 3.56 -3.52
CA GLY A 321 18.04 2.78 -4.75
C GLY A 321 19.25 1.89 -4.97
N LEU A 322 19.04 0.83 -5.74
CA LEU A 322 20.08 -0.10 -6.18
C LEU A 322 20.75 0.44 -7.43
N VAL A 323 22.05 0.71 -7.38
CA VAL A 323 22.81 1.27 -8.50
C VAL A 323 23.11 0.19 -9.54
N SER A 324 22.73 0.42 -10.81
CA SER A 324 22.86 -0.53 -11.92
C SER A 324 24.27 -1.06 -12.19
N ARG A 325 25.29 -0.24 -11.90
CA ARG A 325 26.67 -0.54 -12.25
C ARG A 325 27.32 -1.60 -11.35
N ASP A 326 27.04 -1.51 -10.06
CA ASP A 326 27.78 -2.20 -9.00
C ASP A 326 26.87 -2.91 -7.97
N LEU A 327 25.55 -2.79 -8.14
CA LEU A 327 24.54 -3.31 -7.21
C LEU A 327 24.75 -2.83 -5.76
N SER A 328 25.35 -1.65 -5.59
CA SER A 328 25.44 -0.97 -4.30
C SER A 328 24.15 -0.19 -4.01
N ILE A 329 23.84 -0.02 -2.73
CA ILE A 329 22.72 0.84 -2.30
C ILE A 329 23.22 2.28 -2.19
N MET A 330 22.46 3.23 -2.74
CA MET A 330 22.69 4.67 -2.62
C MET A 330 21.44 5.35 -2.07
N CYS A 331 21.57 6.21 -1.06
CA CYS A 331 20.46 6.88 -0.37
C CYS A 331 20.62 8.41 -0.37
N TRP A 332 19.50 9.14 -0.41
CA TRP A 332 19.44 10.61 -0.52
C TRP A 332 18.13 11.18 0.05
N GLY A 333 18.09 12.52 0.25
CA GLY A 333 16.92 13.25 0.77
C GLY A 333 17.11 13.70 2.22
N PRO A 334 16.26 14.61 2.75
CA PRO A 334 16.47 15.32 4.01
C PRO A 334 16.53 14.42 5.26
N GLY A 335 15.86 13.26 5.22
CA GLY A 335 15.98 12.23 6.27
C GLY A 335 17.29 11.44 6.24
N TRP A 336 18.09 11.58 5.16
CA TRP A 336 19.39 10.96 5.05
C TRP A 336 20.50 11.96 5.42
N PRO A 337 21.57 11.53 6.14
CA PRO A 337 22.65 12.42 6.56
C PRO A 337 23.28 13.22 5.40
N ASN A 338 23.53 14.51 5.66
CA ASN A 338 23.97 15.52 4.69
C ASN A 338 22.99 15.78 3.53
N ALA A 339 21.83 15.11 3.48
CA ALA A 339 20.88 15.02 2.35
C ALA A 339 21.43 14.50 1.00
N SER A 340 22.76 14.54 0.83
CA SER A 340 23.53 14.12 -0.34
C SER A 340 23.43 12.62 -0.63
N GLY A 341 23.38 12.29 -1.92
CA GLY A 341 23.43 10.91 -2.41
C GLY A 341 24.69 10.17 -1.95
N THR A 342 24.53 9.24 -1.01
CA THR A 342 25.64 8.50 -0.38
C THR A 342 25.53 7.00 -0.65
N ARG A 343 26.62 6.36 -1.10
CA ARG A 343 26.70 4.89 -1.26
C ARG A 343 26.95 4.21 0.09
N LEU A 344 26.27 3.09 0.33
CA LEU A 344 26.38 2.31 1.57
C LEU A 344 27.40 1.16 1.42
N PRO A 345 28.18 0.84 2.47
CA PRO A 345 29.18 -0.23 2.46
C PRO A 345 28.56 -1.63 2.63
N LEU A 346 27.45 -1.93 1.95
CA LEU A 346 26.72 -3.21 2.06
C LEU A 346 27.12 -4.28 1.01
N GLY A 347 27.98 -3.93 0.05
CA GLY A 347 28.39 -4.84 -1.03
C GLY A 347 27.35 -4.96 -2.16
N GLU A 348 27.42 -6.05 -2.95
CA GLU A 348 26.42 -6.35 -3.99
C GLU A 348 25.11 -6.85 -3.33
N VAL A 349 24.00 -6.16 -3.60
CA VAL A 349 22.64 -6.56 -3.17
C VAL A 349 21.87 -7.14 -4.35
N LEU A 350 20.98 -8.11 -4.12
CA LEU A 350 20.20 -8.74 -5.18
C LEU A 350 19.32 -7.70 -5.92
N PRO A 351 19.28 -7.70 -7.27
CA PRO A 351 18.37 -6.86 -8.05
C PRO A 351 16.94 -7.42 -8.16
N GLY A 352 16.72 -8.65 -7.73
CA GLY A 352 15.40 -9.28 -7.68
C GLY A 352 15.45 -10.65 -6.99
N PRO A 353 14.29 -11.29 -6.74
CA PRO A 353 14.22 -12.60 -6.10
C PRO A 353 14.86 -13.68 -6.99
N CYS A 354 15.59 -14.59 -6.35
CA CYS A 354 16.08 -15.82 -6.98
C CYS A 354 14.94 -16.84 -7.10
N VAL A 355 14.60 -17.23 -8.33
CA VAL A 355 13.53 -18.15 -8.69
C VAL A 355 14.06 -19.35 -9.48
N GLN A 356 13.38 -20.49 -9.41
CA GLN A 356 13.71 -21.69 -10.21
C GLN A 356 13.18 -21.61 -11.67
N SER A 357 12.58 -20.48 -12.06
CA SER A 357 12.09 -20.27 -13.43
C SER A 357 13.25 -20.13 -14.42
N SER A 358 13.01 -20.54 -15.66
CA SER A 358 13.88 -20.26 -16.80
C SER A 358 13.82 -18.80 -17.28
N CYS A 359 12.92 -17.99 -16.71
CA CYS A 359 12.70 -16.59 -17.09
C CYS A 359 12.37 -16.39 -18.60
N SER A 360 11.76 -17.39 -19.23
CA SER A 360 11.53 -17.44 -20.69
C SER A 360 10.72 -16.27 -21.26
N GLU A 361 9.80 -15.70 -20.48
CA GLU A 361 8.92 -14.61 -20.93
C GLU A 361 9.62 -13.24 -20.99
N CYS A 362 10.57 -12.99 -20.08
CA CYS A 362 11.08 -11.64 -19.80
C CYS A 362 12.62 -11.55 -19.85
N GLY A 363 13.29 -12.70 -19.96
CA GLY A 363 14.74 -12.82 -20.08
C GLY A 363 15.47 -12.87 -18.74
N LEU A 364 16.66 -13.45 -18.79
CA LEU A 364 17.57 -13.59 -17.66
C LEU A 364 18.24 -12.25 -17.30
N TYR A 365 18.40 -11.99 -16.01
CA TYR A 365 19.23 -10.89 -15.51
C TYR A 365 20.74 -11.21 -15.68
N PRO A 366 21.59 -10.26 -16.11
CA PRO A 366 23.03 -10.51 -16.25
C PRO A 366 23.68 -10.97 -14.94
N ARG A 367 24.49 -12.04 -15.00
CA ARG A 367 25.16 -12.66 -13.82
C ARG A 367 24.20 -13.29 -12.80
N SER A 368 22.93 -13.56 -13.12
CA SER A 368 21.93 -14.09 -12.17
C SER A 368 22.41 -15.32 -11.39
N GLU A 369 23.02 -16.30 -12.06
CA GLU A 369 23.54 -17.52 -11.44
C GLU A 369 24.58 -17.22 -10.35
N LYS A 370 25.51 -16.29 -10.61
CA LYS A 370 26.48 -15.82 -9.62
C LYS A 370 25.78 -15.11 -8.46
N LEU A 371 24.86 -14.18 -8.77
CA LEU A 371 24.14 -13.40 -7.76
C LEU A 371 23.30 -14.29 -6.83
N CYS A 372 22.68 -15.34 -7.37
CA CYS A 372 21.93 -16.35 -6.62
C CYS A 372 22.78 -17.48 -6.04
N SER A 373 24.12 -17.41 -6.11
CA SER A 373 25.03 -18.47 -5.66
C SER A 373 24.66 -19.87 -6.18
N GLY A 374 24.30 -19.97 -7.47
CA GLY A 374 23.87 -21.21 -8.12
C GLY A 374 22.46 -21.70 -7.74
N SER A 375 21.76 -21.03 -6.81
CA SER A 375 20.47 -21.48 -6.28
C SER A 375 19.26 -21.03 -7.09
N GLY A 376 19.44 -20.57 -8.34
CA GLY A 376 18.36 -20.15 -9.23
C GLY A 376 18.73 -18.97 -10.13
N ASN A 377 17.70 -18.39 -10.75
CA ASN A 377 17.79 -17.29 -11.71
C ASN A 377 17.09 -16.03 -11.17
N ILE A 378 17.49 -14.86 -11.68
CA ILE A 378 16.78 -13.60 -11.49
C ILE A 378 16.19 -13.24 -12.86
N CYS A 379 14.88 -13.06 -12.92
CA CYS A 379 14.20 -12.64 -14.14
C CYS A 379 14.21 -11.12 -14.25
N LYS A 380 14.37 -10.58 -15.46
CA LYS A 380 14.18 -9.14 -15.69
C LYS A 380 12.70 -8.77 -15.50
N PRO A 381 12.39 -7.53 -15.08
CA PRO A 381 11.04 -7.02 -15.09
C PRO A 381 10.43 -7.13 -16.49
N CYS A 382 9.28 -7.80 -16.56
CA CYS A 382 8.53 -7.96 -17.80
C CYS A 382 8.03 -6.60 -18.27
N GLY A 383 8.62 -6.07 -19.35
CA GLY A 383 8.09 -4.88 -19.99
C GLY A 383 6.67 -5.17 -20.50
N SER A 384 5.69 -4.38 -20.06
CA SER A 384 4.38 -4.34 -20.70
C SER A 384 4.59 -4.03 -22.18
N ASN A 385 4.29 -5.02 -23.03
CA ASN A 385 4.57 -5.12 -24.47
C ASN A 385 5.93 -5.72 -24.90
N ALA A 386 6.35 -6.84 -24.29
CA ALA A 386 7.23 -7.81 -24.99
C ALA A 386 6.50 -8.54 -26.16
N SER A 387 5.17 -8.63 -26.13
CA SER A 387 4.37 -9.43 -27.07
C SER A 387 3.93 -8.73 -28.36
N LEU A 388 4.44 -7.53 -28.68
CA LEU A 388 4.06 -6.76 -29.87
C LEU A 388 5.22 -6.40 -30.80
N LEU A 389 6.41 -6.95 -30.54
CA LEU A 389 7.57 -6.89 -31.45
C LEU A 389 8.20 -8.28 -31.56
N THR A 390 7.48 -9.22 -32.17
CA THR A 390 8.15 -10.28 -32.91
C THR A 390 9.03 -9.62 -33.98
N PRO A 391 10.35 -9.87 -34.01
CA PRO A 391 11.12 -9.55 -35.19
C PRO A 391 10.56 -10.44 -36.31
N LEU A 392 9.97 -9.84 -37.35
CA LEU A 392 9.76 -10.60 -38.57
C LEU A 392 11.12 -11.11 -39.03
N ALA A 393 11.19 -12.42 -39.31
CA ALA A 393 12.38 -13.01 -39.90
C ALA A 393 12.73 -12.20 -41.17
N PRO A 394 14.02 -11.86 -41.39
CA PRO A 394 14.41 -11.07 -42.54
C PRO A 394 14.01 -11.82 -43.83
N PRO A 395 13.37 -11.15 -44.80
CA PRO A 395 13.01 -11.80 -46.05
C PRO A 395 14.27 -12.28 -46.78
N SER A 396 14.20 -13.49 -47.32
CA SER A 396 15.31 -14.10 -48.07
C SER A 396 15.69 -13.28 -49.30
N LEU A 397 16.99 -13.20 -49.58
CA LEU A 397 17.52 -12.50 -50.76
C LEU A 397 16.95 -13.06 -52.07
N PRO A 398 16.45 -12.20 -52.97
CA PRO A 398 16.38 -12.50 -54.40
C PRO A 398 17.76 -12.34 -55.05
N SER A 399 18.05 -13.18 -56.05
CA SER A 399 19.31 -13.14 -56.81
C SER A 399 19.41 -11.96 -57.79
N ALA A 400 20.62 -11.46 -58.01
CA ALA A 400 20.95 -10.54 -59.11
C ALA A 400 20.99 -11.30 -60.46
N PRO A 401 20.89 -10.68 -61.67
CA PRO A 401 21.87 -9.65 -62.10
C PRO A 401 21.44 -8.56 -63.14
N SER A 402 22.40 -7.67 -63.44
CA SER A 402 22.65 -6.96 -64.73
C SER A 402 21.89 -5.62 -65.00
N PRO A 403 22.45 -4.66 -65.79
CA PRO A 403 22.63 -3.31 -65.24
C PRO A 403 22.15 -2.10 -66.09
N SER A 404 22.27 -0.92 -65.46
CA SER A 404 22.38 0.44 -66.04
C SER A 404 21.15 1.12 -66.66
N ILE A 405 20.84 2.33 -66.16
CA ILE A 405 20.87 3.62 -66.87
C ILE A 405 20.78 4.77 -65.84
N VAL A 406 21.55 5.84 -66.05
CA VAL A 406 21.59 7.11 -65.29
C VAL A 406 21.02 8.19 -66.24
N PRO A 407 20.06 9.07 -65.84
CA PRO A 407 20.33 10.27 -65.01
C PRO A 407 19.11 10.69 -64.12
N LYS A 408 18.98 11.85 -63.43
CA LYS A 408 19.70 13.15 -63.40
C LYS A 408 19.46 13.87 -62.04
N SER A 409 20.10 15.03 -61.86
CA SER A 409 20.23 15.89 -60.66
C SER A 409 18.96 16.46 -59.98
N SER A 410 19.13 16.82 -58.71
CA SER A 410 18.33 17.67 -57.78
C SER A 410 17.93 19.06 -58.35
N PRO A 411 16.99 19.85 -57.73
CA PRO A 411 17.21 20.51 -56.41
C PRO A 411 15.95 20.65 -55.49
N SER A 412 16.09 20.55 -54.16
CA SER A 412 16.14 21.63 -53.12
C SER A 412 14.81 22.10 -52.51
N ASN A 413 14.81 22.26 -51.18
CA ASN A 413 13.65 22.61 -50.36
C ASN A 413 13.18 24.06 -50.53
N ASP A 414 11.86 24.30 -50.61
CA ASP A 414 11.26 25.59 -50.23
C ASP A 414 9.74 25.45 -49.98
N LEU A 415 9.31 25.09 -48.76
CA LEU A 415 7.88 25.10 -48.39
C LEU A 415 7.57 25.16 -46.87
N THR A 416 8.21 26.06 -46.11
CA THR A 416 7.91 26.25 -44.67
C THR A 416 7.57 27.69 -44.26
N THR A 417 7.68 28.67 -45.16
CA THR A 417 7.46 30.10 -44.82
C THR A 417 5.97 30.52 -44.85
N GLY A 418 5.17 29.95 -45.77
CA GLY A 418 3.77 30.38 -45.97
C GLY A 418 2.81 30.00 -44.84
N LEU A 419 2.88 28.75 -44.36
CA LEU A 419 2.00 28.22 -43.31
C LEU A 419 2.18 28.90 -41.95
N LEU A 420 3.40 29.38 -41.66
CA LEU A 420 3.77 29.97 -40.38
C LEU A 420 3.18 31.38 -40.20
N VAL A 421 3.04 32.14 -41.30
CA VAL A 421 2.41 33.48 -41.28
C VAL A 421 0.91 33.41 -41.01
N PHE A 422 0.20 32.45 -41.61
CA PHE A 422 -1.24 32.26 -41.35
C PHE A 422 -1.55 31.87 -39.89
N ALA A 423 -0.70 31.05 -39.26
CA ALA A 423 -0.87 30.64 -37.87
C ALA A 423 -0.70 31.80 -36.87
N ILE A 424 0.20 32.75 -37.16
CA ILE A 424 0.45 33.92 -36.30
C ILE A 424 -0.67 34.96 -36.46
N VAL A 425 -1.11 35.26 -37.68
CA VAL A 425 -2.17 36.25 -37.91
C VAL A 425 -3.53 35.76 -37.37
N GLY A 426 -3.83 34.47 -37.51
CA GLY A 426 -5.08 33.87 -37.00
C GLY A 426 -5.18 33.88 -35.47
N SER A 427 -4.06 33.68 -34.76
CA SER A 427 -4.05 33.61 -33.29
C SER A 427 -4.20 34.99 -32.63
N VAL A 428 -3.67 36.06 -33.22
CA VAL A 428 -3.89 37.44 -32.75
C VAL A 428 -5.36 37.87 -32.93
N GLY A 429 -6.00 37.53 -34.06
CA GLY A 429 -7.41 37.84 -34.30
C GLY A 429 -8.36 37.11 -33.34
N GLY A 430 -8.09 35.83 -33.06
CA GLY A 430 -8.88 35.04 -32.09
C GLY A 430 -8.82 35.60 -30.67
N LEU A 431 -7.64 36.05 -30.22
CA LEU A 431 -7.46 36.62 -28.89
C LEU A 431 -8.27 37.92 -28.71
N ALA A 432 -8.25 38.81 -29.72
CA ALA A 432 -9.02 40.06 -29.70
C ALA A 432 -10.53 39.82 -29.62
N GLY A 433 -11.05 38.82 -30.35
CA GLY A 433 -12.48 38.44 -30.31
C GLY A 433 -12.93 37.92 -28.94
N ILE A 434 -12.09 37.10 -28.28
CA ILE A 434 -12.37 36.58 -26.94
C ILE A 434 -12.37 37.71 -25.90
N CYS A 435 -11.42 38.64 -25.98
CA CYS A 435 -11.38 39.81 -25.10
C CYS A 435 -12.63 40.70 -25.21
N THR A 436 -13.18 40.90 -26.42
CA THR A 436 -14.44 41.65 -26.57
C THR A 436 -15.66 40.95 -25.98
N ILE A 437 -15.75 39.61 -26.09
CA ILE A 437 -16.86 38.85 -25.48
C ILE A 437 -16.79 38.93 -23.94
N ILE A 438 -15.60 38.77 -23.36
CA ILE A 438 -15.39 38.89 -21.92
C ILE A 438 -15.72 40.32 -21.45
N TYR A 439 -15.31 41.35 -22.19
CA TYR A 439 -15.66 42.74 -21.89
C TYR A 439 -17.19 42.96 -21.86
N CYS A 440 -17.92 42.51 -22.89
CA CYS A 440 -19.38 42.62 -22.95
C CYS A 440 -20.09 41.90 -21.80
N LEU A 441 -19.60 40.72 -21.40
CA LEU A 441 -20.14 39.97 -20.25
C LEU A 441 -19.84 40.65 -18.91
N TRP A 442 -18.69 41.33 -18.79
CA TRP A 442 -18.27 41.99 -17.54
C TRP A 442 -18.91 43.37 -17.35
N THR A 443 -19.23 44.10 -18.43
CA THR A 443 -19.88 45.42 -18.36
C THR A 443 -21.40 45.39 -18.16
N GLY A 444 -22.04 44.20 -18.20
CA GLY A 444 -23.40 44.02 -17.67
C GLY A 444 -24.52 44.83 -18.35
N VAL A 445 -24.53 44.92 -19.67
CA VAL A 445 -25.59 45.63 -20.44
C VAL A 445 -26.46 44.63 -21.20
N CYS A 446 -27.79 44.80 -21.07
CA CYS A 446 -28.88 43.92 -21.55
C CYS A 446 -28.96 42.56 -20.81
N PHE A 447 -30.03 42.21 -20.07
CA PHE A 447 -31.44 42.58 -20.23
C PHE A 447 -32.12 43.11 -18.95
N GLY A 448 -33.15 43.95 -19.16
CA GLY A 448 -33.93 44.57 -18.08
C GLY A 448 -34.98 43.66 -17.43
N LYS A 449 -35.36 44.01 -16.20
CA LYS A 449 -36.34 43.31 -15.35
C LYS A 449 -37.78 43.41 -15.88
N LYS A 450 -38.60 42.38 -15.62
CA LYS A 450 -40.03 42.56 -15.31
C LYS A 450 -40.53 41.54 -14.28
N LYS A 451 -41.21 42.02 -13.24
CA LYS A 451 -41.92 41.24 -12.20
C LYS A 451 -43.36 41.02 -12.62
N VAL A 452 -43.94 39.85 -12.32
CA VAL A 452 -45.35 39.66 -11.93
C VAL A 452 -45.39 38.58 -10.82
N HIS A 453 -46.38 38.62 -9.93
CA HIS A 453 -46.48 37.76 -8.73
C HIS A 453 -47.59 36.68 -8.82
N ASN A 454 -47.54 35.76 -7.85
CA ASN A 454 -48.66 35.14 -7.11
C ASN A 454 -49.28 33.78 -7.54
N SER A 455 -49.00 32.79 -6.67
CA SER A 455 -49.97 32.04 -5.84
C SER A 455 -50.52 30.67 -6.30
N VAL A 456 -50.97 29.91 -5.29
CA VAL A 456 -51.83 28.71 -5.28
C VAL A 456 -51.18 27.32 -5.49
N GLN A 457 -51.12 26.56 -4.39
CA GLN A 457 -51.18 25.08 -4.27
C GLN A 457 -52.69 24.71 -4.19
N PRO A 458 -53.26 23.59 -4.75
CA PRO A 458 -52.98 22.22 -4.23
C PRO A 458 -53.33 20.96 -5.10
N THR A 459 -53.16 19.77 -4.48
CA THR A 459 -54.01 18.54 -4.59
C THR A 459 -53.75 17.41 -5.63
N ILE A 460 -53.17 16.30 -5.11
CA ILE A 460 -53.59 14.86 -5.12
C ILE A 460 -54.11 14.17 -6.40
N THR A 461 -53.50 13.02 -6.74
CA THR A 461 -54.09 11.66 -6.99
C THR A 461 -52.92 10.69 -7.25
N ARG A 462 -52.72 9.48 -6.69
CA ARG A 462 -53.46 8.40 -5.99
C ARG A 462 -53.76 7.15 -6.86
N ALA A 463 -52.95 6.11 -6.60
CA ALA A 463 -53.23 4.65 -6.64
C ALA A 463 -53.49 3.90 -7.97
N GLY A 464 -52.96 2.67 -8.02
CA GLY A 464 -53.66 1.53 -8.63
C GLY A 464 -52.80 0.40 -9.20
N SER A 465 -52.47 -0.64 -8.41
CA SER A 465 -52.68 -2.08 -8.78
C SER A 465 -52.16 -3.02 -7.67
N ASN A 466 -52.79 -4.19 -7.51
CA ASN A 466 -52.56 -5.18 -6.46
C ASN A 466 -52.49 -6.60 -7.05
N GLY A 467 -51.80 -7.52 -6.37
CA GLY A 467 -51.78 -8.98 -6.66
C GLY A 467 -50.37 -9.56 -6.59
N GLY A 468 -50.11 -10.79 -6.15
CA GLY A 468 -50.97 -11.88 -5.67
C GLY A 468 -50.10 -13.15 -5.51
N LEU A 469 -50.42 -14.06 -4.57
CA LEU A 469 -49.55 -15.17 -4.14
C LEU A 469 -49.29 -16.26 -5.22
N THR A 470 -48.15 -16.97 -5.14
CA THR A 470 -48.10 -18.48 -5.13
C THR A 470 -46.70 -19.08 -4.85
N SER A 471 -46.55 -19.64 -3.63
CA SER A 471 -46.07 -21.00 -3.27
C SER A 471 -45.09 -21.84 -4.15
N ASN A 472 -43.96 -22.19 -3.52
CA ASN A 472 -43.32 -23.53 -3.36
C ASN A 472 -42.43 -24.26 -4.41
N ASN A 473 -41.34 -24.81 -3.82
CA ASN A 473 -40.59 -26.06 -4.12
C ASN A 473 -39.71 -26.15 -5.38
N SER A 474 -38.57 -26.86 -5.36
CA SER A 474 -37.61 -27.23 -4.29
C SER A 474 -36.37 -27.87 -4.96
N GLY A 475 -35.17 -27.72 -4.41
CA GLY A 475 -33.95 -28.30 -5.01
C GLY A 475 -32.67 -28.04 -4.22
N LEU A 476 -32.42 -28.86 -3.18
CA LEU A 476 -31.19 -28.82 -2.38
C LEU A 476 -29.99 -29.42 -3.13
N ASN A 477 -28.79 -28.85 -2.87
CA ASN A 477 -27.57 -29.57 -2.48
C ASN A 477 -26.38 -28.60 -2.42
N SER A 478 -25.39 -28.71 -1.53
CA SER A 478 -25.37 -29.19 -0.14
C SER A 478 -24.13 -28.57 0.51
N ARG A 479 -24.23 -27.95 1.69
CA ARG A 479 -23.07 -27.41 2.43
C ARG A 479 -22.61 -28.44 3.45
N SER A 480 -21.30 -28.68 3.53
CA SER A 480 -20.70 -29.44 4.63
C SER A 480 -19.29 -28.99 4.97
N SER A 481 -19.00 -29.00 6.27
CA SER A 481 -17.69 -28.92 6.96
C SER A 481 -17.35 -27.67 7.80
N THR A 482 -18.32 -27.03 8.45
CA THR A 482 -18.08 -26.35 9.76
C THR A 482 -18.00 -27.34 10.93
N ILE A 483 -17.25 -28.44 10.78
CA ILE A 483 -16.97 -29.42 11.84
C ILE A 483 -15.46 -29.64 11.88
N ARG A 484 -14.76 -28.84 12.70
CA ARG A 484 -13.38 -29.09 13.21
C ARG A 484 -12.84 -28.04 14.21
N ARG A 485 -13.69 -27.21 14.83
CA ARG A 485 -13.23 -26.08 15.66
C ARG A 485 -13.98 -25.84 16.98
N GLN A 486 -14.67 -26.86 17.54
CA GLN A 486 -15.34 -26.77 18.85
C GLN A 486 -14.90 -27.80 19.91
N SER A 487 -14.05 -28.76 19.54
CA SER A 487 -13.52 -29.81 20.45
C SER A 487 -12.80 -29.29 21.71
N SER A 488 -12.44 -28.00 21.77
CA SER A 488 -11.78 -27.37 22.92
C SER A 488 -12.73 -26.59 23.86
N ARG A 489 -14.05 -26.61 23.66
CA ARG A 489 -15.01 -25.84 24.50
C ARG A 489 -16.06 -26.68 25.22
N ALA A 490 -16.44 -27.85 24.70
CA ALA A 490 -17.41 -28.75 25.33
C ALA A 490 -16.95 -29.25 26.73
N MET A 491 -15.65 -29.52 26.90
CA MET A 491 -15.05 -30.05 28.13
C MET A 491 -15.15 -29.12 29.37
N ARG A 492 -15.61 -27.86 29.22
CA ARG A 492 -15.83 -26.93 30.34
C ARG A 492 -17.27 -26.89 30.86
N ILE A 493 -18.19 -27.61 30.24
CA ILE A 493 -19.64 -27.51 30.50
C ILE A 493 -20.21 -28.82 31.11
N LEU A 494 -19.47 -29.93 30.99
CA LEU A 494 -19.87 -31.23 31.55
C LEU A 494 -19.83 -31.25 33.08
N ASP A 495 -20.76 -31.99 33.69
CA ASP A 495 -20.83 -32.18 35.15
C ASP A 495 -19.56 -32.89 35.65
N PRO A 496 -18.83 -32.34 36.64
CA PRO A 496 -17.58 -32.93 37.14
C PRO A 496 -17.72 -34.36 37.72
N ARG A 497 -18.93 -34.85 37.95
CA ARG A 497 -19.22 -36.21 38.42
C ARG A 497 -19.28 -37.25 37.31
N VAL A 498 -19.30 -36.82 36.05
CA VAL A 498 -19.24 -37.70 34.86
C VAL A 498 -17.78 -37.85 34.45
N GLY A 499 -17.36 -39.07 34.11
CA GLY A 499 -16.00 -39.34 33.62
C GLY A 499 -15.69 -38.56 32.34
N GLN A 500 -14.41 -38.44 31.99
CA GLN A 500 -14.03 -37.85 30.70
C GLN A 500 -14.59 -38.73 29.57
N PRO A 501 -15.40 -38.18 28.64
CA PRO A 501 -15.95 -38.96 27.55
C PRO A 501 -14.85 -39.39 26.58
N GLU A 502 -15.01 -40.58 25.99
CA GLU A 502 -14.13 -41.01 24.91
C GLU A 502 -14.29 -40.12 23.66
N PHE A 503 -13.33 -40.19 22.73
CA PHE A 503 -13.27 -39.30 21.56
C PHE A 503 -14.56 -39.28 20.73
N ASN A 504 -15.24 -40.43 20.61
CA ASN A 504 -16.49 -40.58 19.85
C ASN A 504 -17.70 -40.05 20.65
N GLU A 505 -17.72 -40.26 21.97
CA GLU A 505 -18.76 -39.74 22.87
C GLU A 505 -18.72 -38.21 22.92
N ALA A 506 -17.53 -37.61 22.87
CA ALA A 506 -17.36 -36.16 22.81
C ALA A 506 -18.01 -35.54 21.55
N GLU A 507 -17.93 -36.21 20.39
CA GLU A 507 -18.60 -35.77 19.15
C GLU A 507 -20.13 -35.95 19.24
N ALA A 508 -20.61 -37.04 19.84
CA ALA A 508 -22.04 -37.24 20.13
C ALA A 508 -22.60 -36.15 21.05
N VAL A 509 -21.89 -35.82 22.14
CA VAL A 509 -22.24 -34.76 23.09
C VAL A 509 -22.26 -33.38 22.42
N GLU A 510 -21.29 -33.07 21.54
CA GLU A 510 -21.28 -31.81 20.78
C GLU A 510 -22.52 -31.71 19.86
N LEU A 511 -22.90 -32.79 19.19
CA LEU A 511 -24.07 -32.84 18.30
C LEU A 511 -25.40 -32.71 19.06
N VAL A 512 -25.53 -33.33 20.23
CA VAL A 512 -26.70 -33.17 21.13
C VAL A 512 -26.77 -31.73 21.65
N GLY A 513 -25.65 -31.15 22.09
CA GLY A 513 -25.58 -29.76 22.56
C GLY A 513 -25.94 -28.74 21.48
N TYR A 514 -25.46 -28.94 20.25
CA TYR A 514 -25.81 -28.14 19.09
C TYR A 514 -27.32 -28.20 18.79
N THR A 515 -27.89 -29.40 18.79
CA THR A 515 -29.33 -29.63 18.56
C THR A 515 -30.17 -28.95 19.63
N ALA A 516 -29.82 -29.13 20.91
CA ALA A 516 -30.52 -28.50 22.04
C ALA A 516 -30.50 -26.96 21.96
N MET A 517 -29.35 -26.37 21.63
CA MET A 517 -29.20 -24.93 21.44
C MET A 517 -30.11 -24.40 20.32
N HIS A 518 -30.16 -25.08 19.17
CA HIS A 518 -31.04 -24.70 18.06
C HIS A 518 -32.53 -24.87 18.40
N CYS A 519 -32.88 -25.80 19.28
CA CYS A 519 -34.24 -25.91 19.80
C CYS A 519 -34.64 -24.73 20.70
N VAL A 520 -33.78 -24.28 21.62
CA VAL A 520 -34.16 -23.24 22.60
C VAL A 520 -33.96 -21.80 22.14
N ASN A 521 -33.03 -21.54 21.23
CA ASN A 521 -32.51 -20.18 20.98
C ASN A 521 -33.03 -19.51 19.68
N LEU A 522 -33.97 -20.14 18.97
CA LEU A 522 -34.54 -19.64 17.71
C LEU A 522 -36.05 -19.40 17.82
N GLU A 523 -36.53 -18.31 17.22
CA GLU A 523 -37.96 -18.01 17.14
C GLU A 523 -38.70 -19.03 16.26
N GLY A 524 -39.98 -19.26 16.54
CA GLY A 524 -40.69 -20.51 16.19
C GLY A 524 -40.82 -20.89 14.69
N LYS A 525 -40.35 -20.07 13.75
CA LYS A 525 -40.22 -20.44 12.32
C LYS A 525 -38.86 -20.99 11.93
N ASP A 526 -37.81 -20.69 12.70
CA ASP A 526 -36.43 -21.10 12.44
C ASP A 526 -35.98 -22.26 13.35
N ARG A 527 -36.84 -22.70 14.29
CA ARG A 527 -36.61 -23.91 15.10
C ARG A 527 -36.58 -25.15 14.17
N PRO A 528 -35.60 -26.07 14.32
CA PRO A 528 -35.53 -27.29 13.52
C PRO A 528 -36.80 -28.15 13.67
N THR A 529 -37.14 -28.91 12.63
CA THR A 529 -38.32 -29.78 12.67
C THR A 529 -38.05 -30.99 13.58
N MET A 530 -39.11 -31.64 14.08
CA MET A 530 -38.95 -32.86 14.87
C MET A 530 -38.21 -33.97 14.10
N THR A 531 -38.35 -34.02 12.77
CA THR A 531 -37.62 -34.97 11.92
C THR A 531 -36.11 -34.67 11.90
N ASP A 532 -35.71 -33.40 11.81
CA ASP A 532 -34.30 -32.99 11.87
C ASP A 532 -33.69 -33.24 13.26
N ILE A 533 -34.48 -33.01 14.32
CA ILE A 533 -34.08 -33.28 15.70
C ILE A 533 -33.85 -34.78 15.91
N VAL A 534 -34.80 -35.63 15.50
CA VAL A 534 -34.67 -37.09 15.61
C VAL A 534 -33.48 -37.60 14.79
N ALA A 535 -33.30 -37.16 13.54
CA ALA A 535 -32.16 -37.55 12.72
C ALA A 535 -30.80 -37.16 13.33
N ASN A 536 -30.70 -35.99 13.97
CA ASN A 536 -29.47 -35.58 14.67
C ASN A 536 -29.23 -36.38 15.95
N LEU A 537 -30.28 -36.76 16.69
CA LEU A 537 -30.18 -37.59 17.89
C LEU A 537 -29.84 -39.05 17.57
N GLU A 538 -30.45 -39.64 16.54
CA GLU A 538 -30.10 -40.97 16.02
C GLU A 538 -28.65 -41.01 15.54
N ARG A 539 -28.20 -39.94 14.85
CA ARG A 539 -26.79 -39.79 14.47
C ARG A 539 -25.86 -39.70 15.68
N ALA A 540 -26.23 -38.95 16.72
CA ALA A 540 -25.45 -38.89 17.96
C ALA A 540 -25.40 -40.26 18.66
N LEU A 541 -26.50 -41.01 18.71
CA LEU A 541 -26.54 -42.36 19.26
C LEU A 541 -25.64 -43.33 18.49
N SER A 542 -25.63 -43.26 17.15
CA SER A 542 -24.77 -44.11 16.30
C SER A 542 -23.27 -43.87 16.51
N LEU A 543 -22.87 -42.67 16.97
CA LEU A 543 -21.49 -42.36 17.33
C LEU A 543 -21.08 -43.01 18.67
N CYS A 544 -22.03 -43.25 19.57
CA CYS A 544 -21.80 -43.97 20.83
C CYS A 544 -21.80 -45.50 20.64
N ASP A 545 -22.73 -46.07 19.86
CA ASP A 545 -22.78 -47.52 19.59
C ASP A 545 -21.49 -48.04 18.90
N GLY A 546 -20.73 -47.16 18.25
CA GLY A 546 -19.42 -47.48 17.67
C GLY A 546 -18.30 -47.81 18.66
N SER A 547 -18.45 -47.59 19.98
CA SER A 547 -17.38 -47.85 20.96
C SER A 547 -17.48 -49.20 21.69
N HIS A 548 -18.62 -49.90 21.68
CA HIS A 548 -18.80 -51.13 22.47
C HIS A 548 -19.09 -52.40 21.66
N GLY A 549 -18.03 -52.92 21.02
CA GLY A 549 -17.88 -54.36 20.89
C GLY A 549 -17.68 -54.99 22.28
N SER A 550 -18.75 -55.60 22.81
CA SER A 550 -18.87 -56.23 24.15
C SER A 550 -19.05 -55.27 25.35
N ILE A 551 -20.31 -55.08 25.73
CA ILE A 551 -20.71 -55.08 27.14
C ILE A 551 -21.59 -56.33 27.34
N SER A 552 -21.11 -57.23 28.20
CA SER A 552 -21.89 -58.38 28.69
C SER A 552 -23.16 -57.89 29.38
N SER A 553 -24.27 -58.62 29.23
CA SER A 553 -25.53 -58.35 29.95
C SER A 553 -25.32 -58.36 31.48
N GLY A 554 -24.98 -57.21 32.05
CA GLY A 554 -24.94 -56.95 33.47
C GLY A 554 -26.31 -56.52 33.95
N THR A 555 -27.13 -57.47 34.40
CA THR A 555 -28.43 -57.21 35.01
C THR A 555 -28.25 -56.30 36.24
N ILE A 556 -28.65 -55.04 36.15
CA ILE A 556 -28.90 -54.22 37.34
C ILE A 556 -30.39 -54.29 37.64
N SER A 557 -30.71 -55.07 38.66
CA SER A 557 -32.04 -55.21 39.23
C SER A 557 -32.56 -53.88 39.78
N ILE A 558 -33.76 -53.50 39.35
CA ILE A 558 -34.55 -52.47 40.04
C ILE A 558 -34.98 -53.06 41.38
N VAL A 559 -34.50 -52.46 42.48
CA VAL A 559 -35.13 -52.63 43.80
C VAL A 559 -36.23 -51.58 43.90
N SER A 560 -37.46 -52.04 44.09
CA SER A 560 -38.60 -51.16 44.38
C SER A 560 -38.65 -50.86 45.87
N GLU A 561 -38.78 -49.58 46.22
CA GLU A 561 -39.64 -49.07 47.31
C GLU A 561 -40.12 -47.66 46.93
#